data_AF-A0A0M4D1I4-F1
#
_entry.id   AF-A0A0M4D1I4-F1
#
_cell.length_a   1.000
_cell.length_b   1.000
_cell.length_c   1.000
_cell.angle_alpha   90.00
_cell.angle_beta   90.00
_cell.angle_gamma   90.00
#
_symmetry.space_group_name_H-M   'P 1'
#
loop_
_entity.id
_entity.type
_entity.pdbx_description
1 polymer ?
#
loop_
_entity_poly.entity_id
_entity_poly.type
_entity_poly.pdbx_seq_one_letter_code
_entity_poly.pdbx_strand_id
1 'polypeptide(L)'
;MRALIATILSAAMLAGAPVAAKDKPTGEEKLAKMLEGRVAGQPQDCISLSSATSSQIVDKTAIVYRIGSTLWVNRPRGGAESLDDDNILVTKLTGTRLCSIDTIQLHDRDSHMYAGFVALGDFVPYRKIGTAAK
;
A
#
# COMPACT_ATOMS: atom_id res chain seq x y z
N MET A 1 19.54 36.15 -69.11
CA MET A 1 19.62 34.74 -68.68
C MET A 1 19.36 34.68 -67.18
N ARG A 2 18.23 34.05 -66.81
CA ARG A 2 17.88 33.36 -65.55
C ARG A 2 18.08 34.09 -64.21
N ALA A 3 16.96 34.61 -63.71
CA ALA A 3 16.69 34.83 -62.29
C ALA A 3 16.46 33.49 -61.57
N LEU A 4 16.98 33.33 -60.35
CA LEU A 4 16.47 32.38 -59.35
C LEU A 4 16.68 32.91 -57.94
N ILE A 5 15.56 33.26 -57.31
CA ILE A 5 15.38 33.49 -55.87
C ILE A 5 15.37 32.12 -55.18
N ALA A 6 16.05 31.97 -54.04
CA ALA A 6 15.91 30.79 -53.18
C ALA A 6 15.91 31.21 -51.70
N THR A 7 14.71 31.53 -51.21
CA THR A 7 14.37 31.52 -49.78
C THR A 7 14.35 30.09 -49.27
N ILE A 8 15.17 29.77 -48.26
CA ILE A 8 15.09 28.48 -47.54
C ILE A 8 14.71 28.78 -46.08
N LEU A 9 13.44 28.53 -45.77
CA LEU A 9 12.94 28.26 -44.42
C LEU A 9 13.55 26.94 -43.93
N SER A 10 14.04 26.86 -42.69
CA SER A 10 14.26 25.56 -42.03
C SER A 10 14.10 25.65 -40.51
N ALA A 11 12.90 25.19 -40.11
CA ALA A 11 12.45 24.56 -38.87
C ALA A 11 13.34 24.60 -37.62
N ALA A 12 12.85 25.29 -36.58
CA ALA A 12 13.24 25.04 -35.20
C ALA A 12 12.69 23.69 -34.75
N MET A 13 13.56 22.70 -34.55
CA MET A 13 13.19 21.45 -33.89
C MET A 13 13.09 21.69 -32.39
N LEU A 14 11.87 21.72 -31.86
CA LEU A 14 11.63 21.58 -30.42
C LEU A 14 11.96 20.13 -30.05
N ALA A 15 13.16 19.90 -29.53
CA ALA A 15 13.51 18.65 -28.88
C ALA A 15 12.68 18.51 -27.59
N GLY A 16 11.60 17.75 -27.64
CA GLY A 16 10.89 17.31 -26.45
C GLY A 16 11.79 16.38 -25.65
N ALA A 17 12.22 16.80 -24.46
CA ALA A 17 12.90 15.91 -23.54
C ALA A 17 11.94 14.76 -23.15
N PRO A 18 12.42 13.49 -23.10
CA PRO A 18 11.58 12.41 -22.61
C PRO A 18 11.26 12.67 -21.14
N VAL A 19 9.98 12.78 -20.82
CA VAL A 19 9.50 12.77 -19.43
C VAL A 19 9.80 11.37 -18.90
N ALA A 20 10.88 11.24 -18.12
CA ALA A 20 11.14 10.02 -17.37
C ALA A 20 9.96 9.80 -16.42
N ALA A 21 9.15 8.76 -16.67
CA ALA A 21 8.15 8.32 -15.74
C ALA A 21 8.85 7.97 -14.42
N LYS A 22 8.52 8.67 -13.33
CA LYS A 22 9.00 8.30 -12.00
C LYS A 22 8.48 6.89 -11.71
N ASP A 23 9.37 5.99 -11.31
CA ASP A 23 8.97 4.65 -10.87
C ASP A 23 7.90 4.75 -9.78
N LYS A 24 6.92 3.85 -9.81
CA LYS A 24 5.93 3.76 -8.73
C LYS A 24 6.68 3.50 -7.41
N PRO A 25 6.31 4.17 -6.30
CA PRO A 25 6.95 3.92 -5.02
C PRO A 25 6.79 2.46 -4.63
N THR A 26 7.84 1.90 -4.04
CA THR A 26 7.82 0.55 -3.47
C THR A 26 6.84 0.47 -2.29
N GLY A 27 6.43 -0.75 -1.93
CA GLY A 27 5.55 -0.95 -0.78
C GLY A 27 6.15 -0.44 0.53
N GLU A 28 7.46 -0.66 0.77
CA GLU A 28 8.12 -0.13 1.97
C GLU A 28 8.18 1.41 1.98
N GLU A 29 8.38 2.07 0.83
CA GLU A 29 8.31 3.54 0.76
C GLU A 29 6.89 4.06 1.03
N LYS A 30 5.87 3.39 0.49
CA LYS A 30 4.45 3.71 0.74
C LYS A 30 4.14 3.53 2.24
N LEU A 31 4.59 2.44 2.85
CA LEU A 31 4.40 2.19 4.27
C LEU A 31 5.13 3.21 5.14
N ALA A 32 6.40 3.50 4.84
CA ALA A 32 7.17 4.50 5.58
C ALA A 32 6.45 5.86 5.58
N LYS A 33 5.97 6.29 4.41
CA LYS A 33 5.19 7.52 4.26
C LYS A 33 3.90 7.52 5.08
N MET A 34 3.17 6.40 5.10
CA MET A 34 1.95 6.25 5.91
C MET A 34 2.23 6.37 7.41
N LEU A 35 3.45 6.03 7.84
CA LEU A 35 3.88 5.98 9.23
C LEU A 35 4.63 7.23 9.70
N GLU A 36 4.85 8.23 8.83
CA GLU A 36 5.49 9.50 9.19
C GLU A 36 4.82 10.15 10.41
N GLY A 37 5.65 10.65 11.35
CA GLY A 37 5.19 11.27 12.59
C GLY A 37 4.52 10.30 13.59
N ARG A 38 4.73 8.99 13.42
CA ARG A 38 4.22 7.96 14.33
C ARG A 38 5.34 7.12 14.93
N VAL A 39 5.09 6.56 16.11
CA VAL A 39 6.02 5.71 16.85
C VAL A 39 5.42 4.32 17.00
N ALA A 40 6.23 3.31 16.69
CA ALA A 40 5.90 1.90 16.90
C ALA A 40 5.82 1.58 18.40
N GLY A 41 4.77 0.87 18.80
CA GLY A 41 4.65 0.27 20.13
C GLY A 41 4.96 -1.21 20.14
N GLN A 42 4.70 -1.87 21.27
CA GLN A 42 4.86 -3.31 21.42
C GLN A 42 3.93 -4.07 20.46
N PRO A 43 4.43 -5.08 19.72
CA PRO A 43 3.61 -5.97 18.92
C PRO A 43 2.49 -6.61 19.75
N GLN A 44 1.35 -6.85 19.13
CA GLN A 44 0.20 -7.52 19.74
C GLN A 44 -0.24 -8.68 18.87
N ASP A 45 -0.67 -9.76 19.51
CA ASP A 45 -1.14 -10.95 18.80
C ASP A 45 -2.46 -10.71 18.08
N CYS A 46 -3.37 -9.91 18.64
CA CYS A 46 -4.70 -9.72 18.08
C CYS A 46 -5.16 -8.26 18.15
N ILE A 47 -5.94 -7.85 17.15
CA ILE A 47 -6.68 -6.58 17.12
C ILE A 47 -8.19 -6.82 17.09
N SER A 48 -8.97 -5.86 17.57
CA SER A 48 -10.43 -5.89 17.39
C SER A 48 -10.78 -5.43 15.98
N LEU A 49 -11.13 -6.37 15.10
CA LEU A 49 -11.49 -6.04 13.71
C LEU A 49 -12.81 -5.26 13.66
N SER A 50 -13.73 -5.52 14.58
CA SER A 50 -14.99 -4.75 14.72
C SER A 50 -14.78 -3.27 15.02
N SER A 51 -13.62 -2.89 15.59
CA SER A 51 -13.26 -1.49 15.84
C SER A 51 -12.43 -0.86 14.72
N ALA A 52 -12.08 -1.64 13.68
CA ALA A 52 -11.33 -1.14 12.55
C ALA A 52 -12.24 -0.31 11.63
N THR A 53 -11.83 0.93 11.36
CA THR A 53 -12.57 1.83 10.46
C THR A 53 -12.09 1.77 9.02
N SER A 54 -10.89 1.24 8.80
CA SER A 54 -10.35 0.98 7.46
C SER A 54 -9.28 -0.11 7.50
N SER A 55 -9.12 -0.82 6.38
CA SER A 55 -7.96 -1.64 6.08
C SER A 55 -7.36 -1.19 4.74
N GLN A 56 -6.04 -1.20 4.64
CA GLN A 56 -5.32 -0.84 3.42
C GLN A 56 -4.21 -1.84 3.17
N ILE A 57 -4.16 -2.38 1.96
CA ILE A 57 -3.04 -3.20 1.51
C ILE A 57 -1.90 -2.27 1.09
N VAL A 58 -0.69 -2.63 1.50
CA VAL A 58 0.56 -2.09 0.99
C VAL A 58 1.24 -3.22 0.22
N ASP A 59 1.31 -3.03 -1.09
CA ASP A 59 1.73 -4.04 -2.06
C ASP A 59 2.99 -4.77 -1.61
N LYS A 60 2.90 -6.10 -1.66
CA LYS A 60 4.02 -7.00 -1.37
C LYS A 60 4.65 -6.83 0.03
N THR A 61 3.99 -6.11 0.94
CA THR A 61 4.63 -5.58 2.15
C THR A 61 3.81 -5.80 3.41
N ALA A 62 2.61 -5.20 3.50
CA ALA A 62 1.86 -5.14 4.76
C ALA A 62 0.37 -4.91 4.56
N ILE A 63 -0.40 -5.17 5.62
CA ILE A 63 -1.78 -4.71 5.75
C ILE A 63 -1.84 -3.71 6.91
N VAL A 64 -2.41 -2.54 6.67
CA VAL A 64 -2.56 -1.48 7.67
C VAL A 64 -4.02 -1.33 8.05
N TYR A 65 -4.34 -1.59 9.32
CA TYR A 65 -5.65 -1.38 9.90
C TYR A 65 -5.69 -0.06 10.69
N ARG A 66 -6.79 0.69 10.59
CA ARG A 66 -7.01 1.88 11.40
C ARG A 66 -7.98 1.58 12.53
N ILE A 67 -7.54 1.76 13.77
CA ILE A 67 -8.40 1.67 14.96
C ILE A 67 -8.22 2.96 15.77
N GLY A 68 -9.26 3.80 15.79
CA GLY A 68 -9.17 5.16 16.31
C GLY A 68 -8.05 5.96 15.63
N SER A 69 -7.15 6.53 16.42
CA SER A 69 -5.98 7.29 15.93
C SER A 69 -4.76 6.42 15.60
N THR A 70 -4.79 5.13 15.93
CA THR A 70 -3.66 4.19 15.79
C THR A 70 -3.71 3.47 14.46
N LEU A 71 -2.56 3.35 13.80
CA LEU A 71 -2.38 2.46 12.66
C LEU A 71 -1.77 1.15 13.15
N TRP A 72 -2.44 0.04 12.91
CA TRP A 72 -1.97 -1.30 13.25
C TRP A 72 -1.42 -1.94 11.99
N VAL A 73 -0.10 -2.12 11.95
CA VAL A 73 0.61 -2.69 10.81
C VAL A 73 0.78 -4.17 11.04
N ASN A 74 0.23 -4.99 10.15
CA ASN A 74 0.52 -6.41 10.07
C ASN A 74 1.48 -6.64 8.90
N ARG A 75 2.66 -7.18 9.18
CA ARG A 75 3.53 -7.74 8.14
C ARG A 75 3.30 -9.25 8.11
N PRO A 76 2.69 -9.81 7.05
CA PRO A 76 2.43 -11.24 6.98
C PRO A 76 3.72 -12.06 7.14
N ARG A 77 3.61 -13.21 7.80
CA ARG A 77 4.72 -14.18 7.92
C ARG A 77 4.88 -15.04 6.66
N GLY A 78 3.88 -15.04 5.77
CA GLY A 78 3.92 -15.69 4.47
C GLY A 78 2.84 -15.16 3.53
N GLY A 79 3.08 -15.23 2.22
CA GLY A 79 2.15 -14.78 1.18
C GLY A 79 2.17 -13.26 0.94
N ALA A 80 3.06 -12.51 1.61
CA ALA A 80 3.12 -11.05 1.46
C ALA A 80 3.25 -10.64 -0.01
N GLU A 81 3.97 -11.41 -0.83
CA GLU A 81 4.13 -11.22 -2.27
C GLU A 81 2.83 -11.24 -3.09
N SER A 82 1.76 -11.85 -2.55
CA SER A 82 0.43 -11.85 -3.16
C SER A 82 -0.39 -10.60 -2.79
N LEU A 83 0.08 -9.76 -1.86
CA LEU A 83 -0.61 -8.52 -1.52
C LEU A 83 -0.52 -7.52 -2.69
N ASP A 84 -1.70 -7.14 -3.16
CA ASP A 84 -1.92 -6.15 -4.21
C ASP A 84 -3.05 -5.21 -3.75
N ASP A 85 -2.88 -3.89 -3.89
CA ASP A 85 -3.88 -2.93 -3.41
C ASP A 85 -5.20 -2.90 -4.21
N ASP A 86 -5.26 -3.65 -5.32
CA ASP A 86 -6.49 -3.94 -6.05
C ASP A 86 -7.23 -5.20 -5.55
N ASN A 87 -6.69 -5.92 -4.55
CA ASN A 87 -7.34 -7.08 -3.97
C ASN A 87 -8.24 -6.75 -2.77
N ILE A 88 -9.25 -7.60 -2.56
CA ILE A 88 -10.17 -7.59 -1.43
C ILE A 88 -9.65 -8.56 -0.36
N LEU A 89 -9.56 -8.07 0.88
CA LEU A 89 -9.23 -8.87 2.06
C LEU A 89 -10.47 -9.63 2.55
N VAL A 90 -10.52 -10.93 2.29
CA VAL A 90 -11.60 -11.81 2.75
C VAL A 90 -11.16 -12.53 4.01
N THR A 91 -11.72 -12.07 5.14
CA THR A 91 -11.41 -12.60 6.46
C THR A 91 -12.54 -13.50 6.95
N LYS A 92 -12.24 -14.74 7.34
CA LYS A 92 -13.18 -15.66 7.97
C LYS A 92 -12.88 -15.76 9.46
N LEU A 93 -13.49 -14.88 10.25
CA LEU A 93 -13.32 -14.89 11.69
C LEU A 93 -14.38 -15.76 12.37
N THR A 94 -13.97 -16.55 13.35
CA THR A 94 -14.87 -17.23 14.29
C THR A 94 -15.26 -16.32 15.47
N GLY A 95 -14.63 -15.15 15.61
CA GLY A 95 -14.91 -14.16 16.66
C GLY A 95 -14.75 -12.71 16.16
N THR A 96 -14.62 -11.76 17.08
CA THR A 96 -14.50 -10.31 16.77
C THR A 96 -13.06 -9.81 16.63
N ARG A 97 -12.08 -10.70 16.85
CA ARG A 97 -10.66 -10.39 16.80
C ARG A 97 -10.03 -10.98 15.55
N LEU A 98 -9.08 -10.24 14.98
CA LEU A 98 -8.16 -10.73 13.97
C LEU A 98 -6.81 -10.94 14.66
N CYS A 99 -6.29 -12.16 14.62
CA CYS A 99 -5.09 -12.59 15.32
C CYS A 99 -3.94 -12.94 14.37
N SER A 100 -2.72 -12.94 14.88
CA SER A 100 -1.49 -13.17 14.10
C SER A 100 -1.43 -14.54 13.45
N ILE A 101 -2.15 -15.52 13.99
CA ILE A 101 -2.24 -16.88 13.46
C ILE A 101 -3.30 -17.05 12.36
N ASP A 102 -4.13 -16.03 12.13
CA ASP A 102 -5.18 -16.12 11.13
C ASP A 102 -4.62 -16.00 9.71
N THR A 103 -5.38 -16.53 8.76
CA THR A 103 -5.10 -16.39 7.32
C THR A 103 -6.18 -15.55 6.66
N ILE A 104 -5.79 -14.69 5.73
CA ILE A 104 -6.72 -13.89 4.91
C ILE A 104 -6.66 -14.39 3.48
N GLN A 105 -7.83 -14.61 2.87
CA GLN A 105 -7.93 -14.88 1.44
C GLN A 105 -7.96 -13.57 0.67
N LEU A 106 -7.25 -13.54 -0.46
CA LEU A 106 -7.22 -12.40 -1.37
C LEU A 106 -8.10 -12.73 -2.56
N HIS A 107 -8.95 -11.78 -2.93
CA HIS A 107 -9.79 -11.88 -4.12
C HIS A 107 -9.55 -10.66 -5.00
N ASP A 108 -9.45 -10.86 -6.30
CA ASP A 108 -9.40 -9.76 -7.25
C ASP A 108 -10.70 -8.94 -7.18
N ARG A 109 -10.61 -7.61 -7.15
CA ARG A 109 -11.79 -6.76 -6.91
C ARG A 109 -12.79 -6.77 -8.07
N ASP A 110 -12.31 -6.93 -9.30
CA ASP A 110 -13.19 -6.87 -10.48
C ASP A 110 -13.82 -8.23 -10.75
N SER A 111 -13.00 -9.28 -10.87
CA SER A 111 -13.45 -10.63 -11.20
C SER A 111 -13.97 -11.41 -10.00
N HIS A 112 -13.68 -10.98 -8.76
CA HIS A 112 -13.95 -11.70 -7.51
C HIS A 112 -13.27 -13.07 -7.41
N MET A 113 -12.37 -13.38 -8.34
CA MET A 113 -11.63 -14.64 -8.38
C MET A 113 -10.57 -14.69 -7.29
N TYR A 114 -10.25 -15.90 -6.85
CA TYR A 114 -9.20 -16.11 -5.86
C TYR A 114 -7.84 -15.65 -6.40
N ALA A 115 -7.19 -14.74 -5.66
CA ALA A 115 -5.91 -14.13 -6.02
C ALA A 115 -4.75 -14.61 -5.13
N GLY A 116 -5.04 -15.29 -4.01
CA GLY A 116 -4.03 -15.83 -3.11
C GLY A 116 -4.47 -15.81 -1.66
N PHE A 117 -3.51 -15.96 -0.76
CA PHE A 117 -3.75 -15.82 0.67
C PHE A 117 -2.51 -15.30 1.38
N VAL A 118 -2.70 -14.74 2.56
CA VAL A 118 -1.63 -14.37 3.48
C VAL A 118 -1.79 -15.06 4.82
N ALA A 119 -0.67 -15.51 5.39
CA ALA A 119 -0.59 -15.92 6.78
C ALA A 119 -0.12 -14.71 7.60
N LEU A 120 -0.95 -14.23 8.53
CA LEU A 120 -0.69 -13.00 9.25
C LEU A 120 0.55 -13.10 10.16
N GLY A 121 1.08 -11.93 10.53
CA GLY A 121 2.08 -11.76 11.57
C GLY A 121 1.53 -11.02 12.77
N ASP A 122 2.42 -10.51 13.62
CA ASP A 122 2.01 -9.68 14.74
C ASP A 122 1.53 -8.30 14.26
N PHE A 123 0.70 -7.66 15.08
CA PHE A 123 0.21 -6.31 14.81
C PHE A 123 1.02 -5.29 15.59
N VAL A 124 1.77 -4.45 14.88
CA VAL A 124 2.55 -3.37 15.49
C VAL A 124 1.72 -2.08 15.48
N PRO A 125 1.39 -1.49 16.65
CA PRO A 125 0.65 -0.24 16.72
C PRO A 125 1.56 0.98 16.50
N TYR A 126 1.18 1.86 15.58
CA TYR A 126 1.83 3.13 15.29
C TYR A 126 0.96 4.31 15.71
N ARG A 127 1.37 4.97 16.80
CA ARG A 127 0.66 6.10 17.42
C ARG A 127 1.30 7.42 17.03
N LYS A 128 0.51 8.47 16.85
CA LYS A 128 1.04 9.81 16.57
C LYS A 128 1.88 10.30 17.76
N ILE A 129 3.01 10.95 17.46
CA ILE A 129 3.83 11.63 18.47
C ILE A 129 2.94 12.68 19.17
N GLY A 130 2.86 12.63 20.50
CA GLY A 130 1.99 13.50 21.31
C GLY A 130 0.63 12.90 21.71
N THR A 131 0.25 11.74 21.18
CA THR A 131 -0.84 10.93 21.74
C THR A 131 -0.24 9.91 22.72
N ALA A 132 0.29 10.36 23.85
CA ALA A 132 0.64 9.45 24.94
C ALA A 132 -0.64 8.76 25.40
N ALA A 133 -0.61 7.43 25.49
CA ALA A 133 -1.73 6.63 25.99
C ALA A 133 -2.08 7.13 27.40
N LYS A 134 -3.26 7.71 27.54
CA LYS A 134 -3.84 8.05 28.83
C LYS A 134 -4.68 6.89 29.32
#